data_AF-A0A183NPH3-F1
#
_entry.id   AF-A0A183NPH3-F1
#
_cell.length_a   1.000
_cell.length_b   1.000
_cell.length_c   1.000
_cell.angle_alpha   90.00
_cell.angle_beta   90.00
_cell.angle_gamma   90.00
#
_symmetry.space_group_name_H-M   'P 1'
#
loop_
_entity.id
_entity.type
_entity.pdbx_description
1 polymer ?
#
loop_
_entity_poly.entity_id
_entity_poly.type
_entity_poly.pdbx_seq_one_letter_code
_entity_poly.pdbx_strand_id
1 'polypeptide(L)'
;MAFHQDTDKLNEFMISLSNRFQALQDLLKEEETTMEDNWKTIKEALTSTCQEVLGVKKHHHKEWISIETLERIKERKNKKTAINNSRTRAEKVKAQAEYIEANKQVKASIRADKQKYVEELATTTEKAEREGDMKQLYDTLKKLAGN
;
A
#
# COMPACT_ATOMS: atom_id res chain seq x y z
N MET A 1 -16.35 9.74 16.96
CA MET A 1 -14.87 9.83 17.08
C MET A 1 -14.44 11.14 16.44
N ALA A 2 -14.09 12.14 17.25
CA ALA A 2 -13.53 13.38 16.74
C ALA A 2 -12.08 13.12 16.35
N PHE A 3 -11.71 13.37 15.08
CA PHE A 3 -10.31 13.42 14.68
C PHE A 3 -9.70 14.65 15.37
N HIS A 4 -8.91 14.41 16.41
CA HIS A 4 -8.09 15.47 16.99
C HIS A 4 -7.03 15.83 15.95
N GLN A 5 -7.19 16.98 15.29
CA GLN A 5 -6.13 17.53 14.44
C GLN A 5 -5.00 17.96 15.38
N ASP A 6 -3.85 17.32 15.24
CA ASP A 6 -2.63 17.69 15.93
C ASP A 6 -2.12 18.99 15.30
N THR A 7 -2.56 20.12 15.87
CA THR A 7 -2.24 21.48 15.42
C THR A 7 -0.74 21.73 15.40
N ASP A 8 0.01 21.04 16.28
CA ASP A 8 1.45 21.18 16.39
C ASP A 8 2.14 20.50 15.19
N LYS A 9 1.70 19.30 14.80
CA LYS A 9 2.18 18.64 13.58
C LYS A 9 1.89 19.41 12.29
N LEU A 10 0.73 20.08 12.21
CA LEU A 10 0.41 20.92 11.06
C LEU A 10 1.36 22.12 10.94
N ASN A 11 1.66 22.76 12.06
CA ASN A 11 2.61 23.87 12.09
C ASN A 11 4.04 23.40 11.74
N GLU A 12 4.48 22.27 12.28
CA GLU A 12 5.77 21.65 11.95
C GLU A 12 5.88 21.33 10.45
N PHE A 13 4.82 20.80 9.86
CA PHE A 13 4.76 20.52 8.42
C PHE A 13 4.90 21.80 7.60
N MET A 14 4.14 22.83 7.95
CA MET A 14 4.17 24.12 7.25
C MET A 14 5.55 24.79 7.32
N ILE A 15 6.22 24.74 8.47
CA ILE A 15 7.57 25.30 8.66
C ILE A 15 8.60 24.52 7.83
N SER A 16 8.60 23.18 7.95
CA SER A 16 9.54 22.33 7.20
C SER A 16 9.37 22.50 5.69
N LEU A 17 8.11 22.60 5.23
CA LEU A 17 7.79 22.81 3.83
C LEU A 17 8.29 24.17 3.34
N SER A 18 8.02 25.23 4.09
CA SER A 18 8.46 26.60 3.75
C SER A 18 9.98 26.69 3.65
N ASN A 19 10.71 26.10 4.59
CA ASN A 19 12.18 26.11 4.59
C ASN A 19 12.75 25.40 3.36
N ARG A 20 12.18 24.25 3.00
CA ARG A 20 12.62 23.47 1.82
C ARG A 20 12.28 24.16 0.51
N PHE A 21 11.12 24.81 0.42
CA PHE A 21 10.78 25.61 -0.76
C PHE A 21 11.70 26.81 -0.94
N GLN A 22 12.10 27.46 0.15
CA GLN A 22 13.07 28.56 0.08
C GLN A 22 14.40 28.07 -0.50
N ALA A 23 14.94 26.96 0.02
CA ALA A 23 16.17 26.35 -0.48
C ALA A 23 16.05 25.92 -1.95
N LEU A 24 14.90 25.37 -2.36
CA LEU A 24 14.64 25.04 -3.76
C LEU A 24 14.56 26.26 -4.66
N GLN A 25 13.92 27.34 -4.19
CA GLN A 25 13.82 28.56 -4.98
C GLN A 25 15.18 29.19 -5.22
N ASP A 26 16.09 29.10 -4.25
CA ASP A 26 17.45 29.60 -4.36
C ASP A 26 18.29 28.72 -5.30
N LEU A 27 18.15 27.39 -5.22
CA LEU A 27 18.76 26.44 -6.17
C LEU A 27 18.29 26.67 -7.62
N LEU A 28 16.99 26.89 -7.82
CA LEU A 28 16.39 27.12 -9.15
C LEU A 28 16.79 28.46 -9.78
N LYS A 29 17.28 29.42 -8.99
CA LYS A 29 17.86 30.67 -9.51
C LYS A 29 19.32 30.50 -9.97
N GLU A 30 20.01 29.50 -9.43
CA GLU A 30 21.44 29.25 -9.70
C GLU A 30 21.67 28.24 -10.83
N GLU A 31 20.72 27.33 -11.08
CA GLU A 31 20.87 26.21 -12.02
C GLU A 31 19.96 26.34 -13.26
N GLU A 32 20.54 26.33 -14.47
CA GLU A 32 19.82 26.38 -15.75
C GLU A 32 19.24 24.99 -16.10
N THR A 33 18.20 24.62 -15.36
CA THR A 33 17.56 23.30 -15.38
C THR A 33 16.31 23.28 -16.27
N THR A 34 15.98 22.13 -16.85
CA THR A 34 14.79 22.00 -17.69
C THR A 34 13.51 22.09 -16.84
N MET A 35 12.42 22.57 -17.44
CA MET A 35 11.12 22.69 -16.75
C MET A 35 10.61 21.34 -16.20
N GLU A 36 10.97 20.22 -16.85
CA GLU A 36 10.64 18.86 -16.42
C GLU A 36 11.43 18.45 -15.17
N ASP A 37 12.72 18.79 -15.13
CA ASP A 37 13.57 18.56 -13.96
C ASP A 37 13.09 19.38 -12.76
N ASN A 38 12.67 20.63 -12.99
CA ASN A 38 12.12 21.50 -11.95
C ASN A 38 10.84 20.96 -11.34
N TRP A 39 9.94 20.46 -12.20
CA TRP A 39 8.71 19.83 -11.74
C TRP A 39 8.99 18.56 -10.92
N LYS A 40 10.00 17.78 -11.32
CA LYS A 40 10.43 16.58 -10.59
C LYS A 40 10.97 16.93 -9.20
N THR A 41 11.88 17.92 -9.12
CA THR A 41 12.48 18.36 -7.86
C THR A 41 11.44 18.89 -6.87
N ILE A 42 10.46 19.67 -7.34
CA ILE A 42 9.34 20.16 -6.51
C ILE A 42 8.51 18.99 -5.96
N LYS A 43 8.18 18.02 -6.82
CA LYS A 43 7.40 16.85 -6.42
C LYS A 43 8.14 15.99 -5.39
N GLU A 44 9.45 15.84 -5.55
CA GLU A 44 10.31 15.10 -4.62
C GLU A 44 10.41 15.80 -3.26
N ALA A 45 10.64 17.12 -3.23
CA ALA A 45 10.68 17.88 -1.99
C ALA A 45 9.36 17.82 -1.23
N LEU A 46 8.23 18.03 -1.92
CA LEU A 46 6.89 17.89 -1.33
C LEU A 46 6.69 16.49 -0.73
N THR A 47 7.04 15.45 -1.48
CA THR A 47 6.88 14.06 -1.05
C THR A 47 7.75 13.78 0.18
N SER A 48 9.01 14.21 0.16
CA SER A 48 9.96 14.03 1.26
C SER A 48 9.52 14.74 2.54
N THR A 49 9.02 15.98 2.46
CA THR A 49 8.55 16.72 3.64
C THR A 49 7.32 16.05 4.27
N CYS A 50 6.40 15.57 3.43
CA CYS A 50 5.25 14.80 3.88
C CYS A 50 5.70 13.54 4.62
N GLN A 51 6.71 12.83 4.10
CA GLN A 51 7.21 11.61 4.72
C GLN A 51 7.97 11.86 6.03
N GLU A 52 8.71 12.97 6.13
CA GLU A 52 9.48 13.33 7.33
C GLU A 52 8.56 13.73 8.49
N VAL A 53 7.56 14.59 8.23
CA VAL A 53 6.72 15.16 9.30
C VAL A 53 5.50 14.28 9.59
N LEU A 54 4.82 13.79 8.55
CA LEU A 54 3.60 12.98 8.71
C LEU A 54 3.90 11.48 8.79
N GLY A 55 5.14 11.09 8.54
CA GLY A 55 5.53 9.70 8.39
C GLY A 55 5.09 9.11 7.05
N VAL A 56 5.75 8.04 6.62
CA VAL A 56 5.21 7.19 5.55
C VAL A 56 3.99 6.47 6.10
N LYS A 57 2.84 6.62 5.45
CA LYS A 57 1.66 5.81 5.76
C LYS A 57 2.08 4.35 5.65
N LYS A 58 2.21 3.67 6.79
CA LYS A 58 2.59 2.27 6.81
C LYS A 58 1.53 1.53 6.02
N HIS A 59 1.93 1.02 4.85
CA HIS A 59 1.15 0.00 4.17
C HIS A 59 1.24 -1.21 5.08
N HIS A 60 0.29 -1.30 6.01
CA HIS A 60 -0.06 -2.56 6.64
C HIS A 60 -0.59 -3.42 5.51
N HIS A 61 0.34 -4.06 4.80
CA HIS A 61 0.03 -5.30 4.17
C HIS A 61 -0.60 -6.16 5.27
N LYS A 62 -1.85 -6.59 5.06
CA LYS A 62 -2.50 -7.46 6.03
C LYS A 62 -1.66 -8.73 6.06
N GLU A 63 -1.04 -9.06 7.19
CA GLU A 63 -0.04 -10.14 7.34
C GLU A 63 -0.41 -11.43 6.57
N TRP A 64 -1.70 -11.70 6.38
CA TRP A 64 -2.25 -12.85 5.70
C TRP A 64 -2.12 -12.92 4.16
N ILE A 65 -1.97 -11.82 3.41
CA ILE A 65 -1.87 -11.94 1.93
C ILE A 65 -0.49 -12.51 1.57
N SER A 66 -0.49 -13.59 0.81
CA SER A 66 0.74 -14.26 0.38
C SER A 66 1.46 -13.49 -0.74
N ILE A 67 2.76 -13.76 -0.88
CA ILE A 67 3.57 -13.26 -2.01
C ILE A 67 2.98 -13.75 -3.34
N GLU A 68 2.53 -15.01 -3.40
CA GLU A 68 1.88 -15.58 -4.58
C GLU A 68 0.63 -14.78 -4.99
N THR A 69 -0.22 -14.38 -4.03
CA THR A 69 -1.38 -13.53 -4.33
C THR A 69 -0.95 -12.16 -4.86
N LEU A 70 0.13 -11.57 -4.36
CA LEU A 70 0.66 -10.31 -4.88
C LEU A 70 1.15 -10.44 -6.33
N GLU A 71 1.82 -11.54 -6.67
CA GLU A 71 2.24 -11.85 -8.05
C GLU A 71 1.03 -12.00 -8.98
N ARG A 72 -0.01 -12.73 -8.55
CA ARG A 72 -1.27 -12.87 -9.30
C ARG A 72 -1.96 -11.52 -9.53
N ILE A 73 -1.91 -10.61 -8.55
CA ILE A 73 -2.43 -9.23 -8.70
C ILE A 73 -1.65 -8.47 -9.78
N LYS A 74 -0.31 -8.60 -9.80
CA LYS A 74 0.55 -7.99 -10.82
C LYS A 74 0.24 -8.56 -12.20
N GLU A 75 0.10 -9.87 -12.33
CA GLU A 75 -0.24 -10.54 -13.59
C GLU A 75 -1.62 -10.07 -14.11
N ARG A 76 -2.63 -10.00 -13.25
CA ARG A 76 -3.95 -9.45 -13.59
C ARG A 76 -3.86 -8.02 -14.10
N LYS A 77 -3.00 -7.17 -13.51
CA LYS A 77 -2.77 -5.79 -13.99
C LYS A 77 -2.16 -5.79 -15.40
N ASN A 78 -1.18 -6.64 -15.66
CA ASN A 78 -0.58 -6.77 -17.00
C ASN A 78 -1.62 -7.20 -18.05
N LYS A 79 -2.49 -8.16 -17.71
CA LYS A 79 -3.60 -8.58 -18.58
C LYS A 79 -4.61 -7.44 -18.84
N LYS A 80 -4.83 -6.56 -17.86
CA LYS A 80 -5.64 -5.35 -18.06
C LYS A 80 -4.99 -4.38 -19.04
N THR A 81 -3.68 -4.21 -18.96
CA THR A 81 -2.91 -3.40 -19.92
C THR A 81 -3.00 -3.99 -21.33
N ALA A 82 -2.93 -5.32 -21.48
CA ALA A 82 -3.10 -5.99 -22.77
C ALA A 82 -4.46 -5.70 -23.42
N ILE A 83 -5.54 -5.64 -22.63
CA ILE A 83 -6.87 -5.22 -23.13
C ILE A 83 -6.86 -3.77 -23.61
N ASN A 84 -6.21 -2.87 -22.89
CA ASN A 84 -6.19 -1.45 -23.27
C ASN A 84 -5.38 -1.21 -24.55
N ASN A 85 -4.36 -2.03 -24.78
CA ASN A 85 -3.48 -1.91 -25.95
C ASN A 85 -3.96 -2.72 -27.17
N SER A 86 -5.05 -3.49 -27.06
CA SER A 86 -5.57 -4.32 -28.16
C SER A 86 -5.99 -3.45 -29.35
N ARG A 87 -5.56 -3.80 -30.56
CA ARG A 87 -5.85 -3.02 -31.78
C ARG A 87 -7.05 -3.57 -32.53
N THR A 88 -7.24 -4.90 -32.51
CA THR A 88 -8.37 -5.55 -33.20
C THR A 88 -9.41 -6.06 -32.21
N ARG A 89 -10.65 -6.23 -32.69
CA ARG A 89 -11.75 -6.78 -31.87
C ARG A 89 -11.45 -8.20 -31.39
N ALA A 90 -10.80 -9.03 -32.20
CA ALA A 90 -10.43 -10.39 -31.85
C ALA A 90 -9.39 -10.44 -30.72
N GLU A 91 -8.35 -9.61 -30.80
CA GLU A 91 -7.34 -9.45 -29.73
C GLU A 91 -7.99 -9.01 -28.42
N LYS A 92 -8.91 -8.03 -28.49
CA LYS A 92 -9.61 -7.52 -27.32
C LYS A 92 -10.44 -8.60 -26.63
N VAL A 93 -11.16 -9.43 -27.40
CA VAL A 93 -11.94 -10.56 -26.86
C VAL A 93 -11.04 -11.58 -26.18
N LYS A 94 -9.91 -11.94 -26.79
CA LYS A 94 -8.93 -12.86 -26.18
C LYS A 94 -8.34 -12.32 -24.88
N ALA A 95 -7.84 -11.09 -24.90
CA ALA A 95 -7.26 -10.44 -23.72
C ALA A 95 -8.30 -10.28 -22.59
N GLN A 96 -9.56 -10.04 -22.94
CA GLN A 96 -10.66 -9.95 -21.99
C GLN A 96 -10.95 -11.31 -21.32
N ALA A 97 -10.93 -12.41 -22.07
CA ALA A 97 -11.06 -13.75 -21.50
C ALA A 97 -9.92 -14.06 -20.50
N GLU A 98 -8.67 -13.77 -20.87
CA GLU A 98 -7.49 -13.97 -20.01
C GLU A 98 -7.56 -13.15 -18.72
N TYR A 99 -8.02 -11.89 -18.80
CA TYR A 99 -8.22 -11.04 -17.63
C TYR A 99 -9.33 -11.57 -16.71
N ILE A 100 -10.44 -12.07 -17.27
CA ILE A 100 -11.54 -12.64 -16.47
C ILE A 100 -11.03 -13.81 -15.65
N GLU A 101 -10.25 -14.70 -16.27
CA GLU A 101 -9.67 -15.85 -15.59
C GLU A 101 -8.67 -15.42 -14.51
N ALA A 102 -7.74 -14.52 -14.82
CA ALA A 102 -6.80 -14.00 -13.84
C ALA A 102 -7.51 -13.29 -12.66
N ASN A 103 -8.60 -12.57 -12.92
CA ASN A 103 -9.37 -11.91 -11.87
C ASN A 103 -10.13 -12.91 -10.99
N LYS A 104 -10.61 -14.04 -11.54
CA LYS A 104 -11.15 -15.15 -10.74
C LYS A 104 -10.08 -15.74 -9.82
N GLN A 105 -8.89 -16.01 -10.36
CA GLN A 105 -7.78 -16.59 -9.60
C GLN A 105 -7.34 -15.68 -8.46
N VAL A 106 -7.19 -14.37 -8.69
CA VAL A 106 -6.90 -13.40 -7.62
C VAL A 106 -7.97 -13.41 -6.53
N LYS A 107 -9.26 -13.46 -6.89
CA LYS A 107 -10.34 -13.55 -5.89
C LYS A 107 -10.32 -14.87 -5.12
N ALA A 108 -9.90 -15.96 -5.75
CA ALA A 108 -9.76 -17.25 -5.09
C ALA A 108 -8.57 -17.26 -4.12
N SER A 109 -7.41 -16.76 -4.56
CA SER A 109 -6.19 -16.74 -3.73
C SER A 109 -6.34 -15.83 -2.51
N ILE A 110 -6.97 -14.66 -2.66
CA ILE A 110 -7.30 -13.77 -1.53
C ILE A 110 -8.20 -14.46 -0.50
N ARG A 111 -9.16 -15.28 -0.95
CA ARG A 111 -10.03 -16.04 -0.03
C ARG A 111 -9.25 -17.15 0.69
N ALA A 112 -8.41 -17.88 -0.05
CA ALA A 112 -7.59 -18.95 0.50
C ALA A 112 -6.57 -18.41 1.52
N ASP A 113 -5.85 -17.35 1.20
CA ASP A 113 -4.91 -16.68 2.10
C ASP A 113 -5.59 -16.24 3.41
N LYS A 114 -6.79 -15.64 3.30
CA LYS A 114 -7.56 -15.23 4.47
C LYS A 114 -7.99 -16.43 5.32
N GLN A 115 -8.47 -17.50 4.69
CA GLN A 115 -8.90 -18.70 5.40
C GLN A 115 -7.72 -19.35 6.14
N LYS A 116 -6.59 -19.53 5.44
CA LYS A 116 -5.36 -20.08 6.02
C LYS A 116 -4.90 -19.28 7.24
N TYR A 117 -4.91 -17.96 7.15
CA TYR A 117 -4.55 -17.11 8.29
C TYR A 117 -5.49 -17.25 9.49
N VAL A 118 -6.81 -17.36 9.25
CA VAL A 118 -7.77 -17.58 10.34
C VAL A 118 -7.55 -18.96 10.99
N GLU A 119 -7.26 -19.99 10.21
CA GLU A 119 -6.93 -21.33 10.70
C GLU A 119 -5.62 -21.35 11.51
N GLU A 120 -4.58 -20.64 11.05
CA GLU A 120 -3.31 -20.45 11.78
C GLU A 120 -3.52 -19.73 13.12
N LEU A 121 -4.36 -18.69 13.16
CA LEU A 121 -4.70 -17.99 14.41
C LEU A 121 -5.48 -18.90 15.36
N ALA A 122 -6.44 -19.68 14.86
CA ALA A 122 -7.23 -20.60 15.68
C ALA A 122 -6.33 -21.67 16.31
N THR A 123 -5.46 -22.32 15.51
CA THR A 123 -4.52 -23.34 16.01
C THR A 123 -3.51 -22.77 17.00
N THR A 124 -3.04 -21.53 16.80
CA THR A 124 -2.16 -20.84 17.76
C THR A 124 -2.90 -20.55 19.07
N THR A 125 -4.16 -20.13 18.99
CA THR A 125 -5.00 -19.86 20.18
C THR A 125 -5.20 -21.12 21.01
N GLU A 126 -5.56 -22.25 20.37
CA GLU A 126 -5.71 -23.54 21.06
C GLU A 126 -4.42 -24.00 21.73
N LYS A 127 -3.27 -23.77 21.09
CA LYS A 127 -1.97 -24.11 21.66
C LYS A 127 -1.66 -23.26 22.89
N ALA A 128 -1.87 -21.95 22.80
CA ALA A 128 -1.65 -21.03 23.92
C ALA A 128 -2.56 -21.34 25.12
N GLU A 129 -3.81 -21.75 24.88
CA GLU A 129 -4.72 -22.22 25.94
C GLU A 129 -4.19 -23.47 26.64
N ARG A 130 -3.72 -24.47 25.89
CA ARG A 130 -3.12 -25.71 26.45
C ARG A 130 -1.85 -25.43 27.26
N GLU A 131 -1.04 -24.48 26.82
CA GLU A 131 0.23 -24.12 27.45
C GLU A 131 0.07 -23.10 28.59
N GLY A 132 -1.12 -22.49 28.74
CA GLY A 132 -1.37 -21.45 29.73
C GLY A 132 -0.71 -20.09 29.40
N ASP A 133 -0.31 -19.85 28.13
CA ASP A 133 0.28 -18.57 27.70
C ASP A 133 -0.82 -17.52 27.50
N MET A 134 -1.19 -16.86 28.61
CA MET A 134 -2.23 -15.83 28.63
C MET A 134 -1.90 -14.61 27.77
N LYS A 135 -0.61 -14.32 27.54
CA LYS A 135 -0.20 -13.18 26.72
C LYS A 135 -0.48 -13.46 25.25
N GLN A 136 -0.03 -14.60 24.74
CA GLN A 136 -0.33 -14.99 23.36
C GLN A 136 -1.82 -15.17 23.12
N LEU A 137 -2.55 -15.76 24.08
CA LEU A 137 -3.99 -15.94 23.96
C LEU A 137 -4.72 -14.59 23.77
N TYR A 138 -4.38 -13.58 24.56
CA TYR A 138 -4.94 -12.23 24.42
C TYR A 138 -4.60 -11.58 23.07
N ASP A 139 -3.33 -11.64 22.66
CA ASP A 139 -2.86 -11.04 21.41
C ASP A 139 -3.54 -11.67 20.18
N THR A 140 -3.73 -13.00 20.20
CA THR A 140 -4.35 -13.75 19.09
C THR A 140 -5.86 -13.50 19.00
N LEU A 141 -6.55 -13.43 20.15
CA LEU A 141 -7.97 -13.06 20.20
C LEU A 141 -8.22 -11.63 19.71
N LYS A 142 -7.32 -10.69 20.04
CA LYS A 142 -7.41 -9.32 19.53
C LYS A 142 -7.28 -9.27 18.00
N LYS A 143 -6.34 -10.04 17.43
CA LYS A 143 -6.18 -10.19 15.97
C LYS A 143 -7.42 -10.81 15.30
N LEU A 144 -8.02 -11.84 15.91
CA LEU A 144 -9.26 -12.48 15.42
C LEU A 144 -10.47 -11.55 15.45
N ALA A 145 -10.61 -10.74 16.50
CA ALA A 145 -11.70 -9.77 16.65
C ALA A 145 -11.63 -8.60 15.65
N GLY A 146 -10.50 -8.43 14.97
CA GLY A 146 -10.30 -7.35 13.99
C GLY A 146 -10.18 -5.96 14.60
N ASN A 147 -9.77 -5.87 15.88
CA ASN A 147 -9.60 -4.63 16.66
C ASN A 147 -8.14 -4.18 16.80
#